data_AF-A0A6P1HPT7-F1
#
_entry.id   AF-A0A6P1HPT7-F1
#
_cell.length_a   1.000
_cell.length_b   1.000
_cell.length_c   1.000
_cell.angle_alpha   90.00
_cell.angle_beta   90.00
_cell.angle_gamma   90.00
#
_symmetry.space_group_name_H-M   'P 1'
#
loop_
_entity.id
_entity.type
_entity.pdbx_description
1 polymer ?
#
loop_
_entity_poly.entity_id
_entity_poly.type
_entity_poly.pdbx_seq_one_letter_code
_entity_poly.pdbx_strand_id
1 'polypeptide(L)'
;MSYRIAVYLLGMLVNFFGVALLIKATLGAGFWTALFVGLSDLFGLTVGMWYAAFQLIFIFINAGLVKQTPEWKAIVPLVLESLILDFWLEIVLHNLSLSSAPFMVQFTFLVIGIGLSALGVAIYILPQLPRAPVDQLFLAISHRLKFSLRVSQTMVALTTSTTALLIGGPVGIGTALGVAFAGPIIQYCYVRGYPLYFQYHPHYQERFELSM
;
A
#
# COMPACT_ATOMS: atom_id res chain seq x y z
N MET A 1 3.60 15.86 18.64
CA MET A 1 4.18 14.58 18.18
C MET A 1 3.18 13.42 18.25
N SER A 2 2.53 13.19 19.39
CA SER A 2 1.59 12.06 19.59
C SER A 2 0.43 12.02 18.59
N TYR A 3 -0.14 13.18 18.23
CA TYR A 3 -1.19 13.28 17.23
C TYR A 3 -0.75 12.80 15.82
N ARG A 4 0.45 13.18 15.36
CA ARG A 4 1.01 12.74 14.07
C ARG A 4 1.12 11.23 13.99
N ILE A 5 1.58 10.62 15.09
CA ILE A 5 1.71 9.17 15.22
C ILE A 5 0.32 8.52 15.21
N ALA A 6 -0.65 9.07 15.93
CA ALA A 6 -2.02 8.54 15.94
C ALA A 6 -2.66 8.56 14.53
N VAL A 7 -2.55 9.67 13.79
CA VAL A 7 -3.06 9.77 12.41
C VAL A 7 -2.33 8.79 11.48
N TYR A 8 -1.02 8.64 11.64
CA TYR A 8 -0.21 7.70 10.87
C TYR A 8 -0.62 6.25 11.09
N LEU A 9 -0.74 5.83 12.36
CA LEU A 9 -1.20 4.48 12.72
C LEU A 9 -2.65 4.24 12.30
N LEU A 10 -3.54 5.22 12.45
CA LEU A 10 -4.92 5.13 12.00
C LEU A 10 -4.99 4.94 10.48
N GLY A 11 -4.20 5.71 9.72
CA GLY A 11 -4.11 5.59 8.27
C GLY A 11 -3.63 4.20 7.84
N MET A 12 -2.61 3.66 8.52
CA MET A 12 -2.14 2.29 8.28
C MET A 12 -3.21 1.24 8.61
N LEU A 13 -3.88 1.36 9.76
CA LEU A 13 -4.97 0.45 10.15
C LEU A 13 -6.09 0.43 9.11
N VAL A 14 -6.55 1.60 8.67
CA VAL A 14 -7.60 1.74 7.64
C VAL A 14 -7.10 1.21 6.28
N ASN A 15 -5.86 1.50 5.91
CA ASN A 15 -5.28 1.05 4.65
C ASN A 15 -5.30 -0.48 4.58
N PHE A 16 -4.65 -1.13 5.55
CA PHE A 16 -4.48 -2.57 5.55
C PHE A 16 -5.76 -3.33 5.88
N PHE A 17 -6.73 -2.71 6.56
CA PHE A 17 -8.09 -3.23 6.61
C PHE A 17 -8.70 -3.31 5.21
N GLY A 18 -8.59 -2.23 4.41
CA GLY A 18 -9.02 -2.22 3.01
C GLY A 18 -8.30 -3.27 2.15
N VAL A 19 -6.98 -3.40 2.31
CA VAL A 19 -6.18 -4.43 1.61
C VAL A 19 -6.63 -5.84 2.01
N ALA A 20 -6.91 -6.07 3.29
CA ALA A 20 -7.38 -7.38 3.76
C ALA A 20 -8.76 -7.73 3.17
N LEU A 21 -9.70 -6.77 3.12
CA LEU A 21 -10.99 -6.97 2.44
C LEU A 21 -10.81 -7.27 0.94
N LEU A 22 -9.85 -6.61 0.28
CA LEU A 22 -9.52 -6.83 -1.12
C LEU A 22 -9.04 -8.25 -1.39
N ILE A 23 -8.14 -8.77 -0.54
CA ILE A 23 -7.68 -10.17 -0.60
C ILE A 23 -8.87 -11.12 -0.39
N LYS A 24 -9.67 -10.88 0.66
CA LYS A 24 -10.81 -11.73 1.02
C LYS A 24 -11.93 -11.71 -0.01
N ALA A 25 -12.04 -10.68 -0.84
CA ALA A 25 -13.02 -10.59 -1.94
C ALA A 25 -12.79 -11.63 -3.05
N THR A 26 -11.64 -12.31 -3.10
CA THR A 26 -11.32 -13.38 -4.08
C THR A 26 -11.41 -12.98 -5.57
N LEU A 27 -11.51 -11.69 -5.89
CA LEU A 27 -11.58 -11.16 -7.25
C LEU A 27 -10.24 -10.59 -7.75
N GLY A 28 -9.17 -10.82 -6.98
CA GLY A 28 -7.82 -10.32 -7.20
C GLY A 28 -7.40 -9.29 -6.15
N ALA A 29 -6.12 -9.30 -5.76
CA ALA A 29 -5.65 -8.61 -4.55
C ALA A 29 -4.90 -7.27 -4.80
N GLY A 30 -4.65 -6.88 -6.05
CA GLY A 30 -3.78 -5.75 -6.38
C GLY A 30 -2.37 -6.21 -6.73
N PHE A 31 -1.61 -5.38 -7.44
CA PHE A 31 -0.36 -5.81 -8.08
C PHE A 31 0.73 -6.27 -7.09
N TRP A 32 0.93 -5.53 -5.99
CA TRP A 32 1.84 -5.96 -4.92
C TRP A 32 1.30 -7.14 -4.12
N THR A 33 0.07 -7.00 -3.64
CA THR A 33 -0.54 -7.95 -2.72
C THR A 33 -0.76 -9.30 -3.38
N ALA A 34 -1.09 -9.35 -4.67
CA ALA A 34 -1.21 -10.61 -5.41
C ALA A 34 0.12 -11.36 -5.47
N LEU A 35 1.24 -10.66 -5.57
CA LEU A 35 2.56 -11.27 -5.49
C LEU A 35 2.80 -11.87 -4.09
N PHE A 36 2.50 -11.11 -3.03
CA PHE A 36 2.72 -11.57 -1.64
C PHE A 36 1.79 -12.71 -1.24
N VAL A 37 0.54 -12.70 -1.68
CA VAL A 37 -0.40 -13.81 -1.49
C VAL A 37 0.08 -15.05 -2.26
N GLY A 38 0.49 -14.90 -3.53
CA GLY A 38 1.04 -16.03 -4.29
C GLY A 38 2.29 -16.64 -3.65
N LEU A 39 3.18 -15.82 -3.10
CA LEU A 39 4.35 -16.30 -2.35
C LEU A 39 3.96 -16.96 -1.02
N SER A 40 2.94 -16.43 -0.33
CA SER A 40 2.37 -17.03 0.88
C SER A 40 1.86 -18.43 0.59
N ASP A 41 1.08 -18.59 -0.48
CA ASP A 41 0.50 -19.88 -0.87
C ASP A 41 1.56 -20.91 -1.29
N LEU A 42 2.68 -20.47 -1.90
CA LEU A 42 3.76 -21.35 -2.34
C LEU A 42 4.74 -21.76 -1.23
N PHE A 43 5.06 -20.83 -0.31
CA PHE A 43 6.17 -21.01 0.63
C PHE A 43 5.75 -21.02 2.11
N GLY A 44 4.48 -20.74 2.42
CA GLY A 44 3.89 -20.93 3.74
C GLY A 44 4.19 -19.86 4.79
N LEU A 45 4.86 -18.76 4.44
CA LEU A 45 4.95 -17.55 5.30
C LEU A 45 3.72 -16.67 5.11
N THR A 46 3.35 -15.88 6.12
CA THR A 46 2.20 -14.97 6.02
C THR A 46 2.40 -13.89 4.96
N VAL A 47 1.30 -13.31 4.49
CA VAL A 47 1.31 -12.21 3.53
C VAL A 47 2.09 -11.00 4.08
N GLY A 48 1.95 -10.68 5.38
CA GLY A 48 2.69 -9.63 6.05
C GLY A 48 4.20 -9.89 6.12
N MET A 49 4.63 -11.14 6.32
CA MET A 49 6.05 -11.49 6.27
C MET A 49 6.65 -11.28 4.87
N TRP A 50 5.93 -11.69 3.81
CA TRP A 50 6.35 -11.43 2.43
C TRP A 50 6.38 -9.94 2.11
N TYR A 51 5.39 -9.19 2.58
CA TYR A 51 5.38 -7.73 2.50
C TYR A 51 6.64 -7.13 3.14
N ALA A 52 6.96 -7.52 4.39
CA ALA A 52 8.14 -7.04 5.11
C ALA A 52 9.45 -7.39 4.38
N ALA A 53 9.58 -8.61 3.86
CA ALA A 53 10.76 -9.06 3.13
C ALA A 53 11.01 -8.22 1.88
N PHE A 54 9.96 -7.98 1.07
CA PHE A 54 10.09 -7.17 -0.15
C PHE A 54 10.32 -5.69 0.15
N GLN A 55 9.68 -5.14 1.18
CA GLN A 55 9.93 -3.78 1.62
C GLN A 55 11.40 -3.58 2.06
N LEU A 56 11.98 -4.58 2.74
CA LEU A 56 13.40 -4.55 3.10
C LEU A 56 14.29 -4.53 1.86
N ILE A 57 13.96 -5.35 0.84
CA ILE A 57 14.64 -5.33 -0.46
C ILE A 57 14.50 -3.95 -1.12
N PHE A 58 13.31 -3.36 -1.09
CA PHE A 58 13.05 -2.05 -1.70
C PHE A 58 13.81 -0.91 -1.04
N ILE A 59 14.14 -0.99 0.26
CA ILE A 59 15.04 -0.01 0.90
C ILE A 59 16.38 0.05 0.14
N PHE A 60 16.97 -1.10 -0.19
CA PHE A 60 18.24 -1.15 -0.92
C PHE A 60 18.09 -0.80 -2.40
N ILE A 61 17.00 -1.25 -3.05
CA ILE A 61 16.74 -0.90 -4.46
C ILE A 61 16.56 0.61 -4.61
N ASN A 62 15.78 1.25 -3.74
CA ASN A 62 15.57 2.71 -3.77
C ASN A 62 16.89 3.46 -3.55
N ALA A 63 17.67 3.04 -2.55
CA ALA A 63 18.99 3.59 -2.27
C ALA A 63 19.91 3.51 -3.51
N GLY A 64 19.95 2.36 -4.18
CA GLY A 64 20.73 2.14 -5.40
C GLY A 64 20.24 2.96 -6.60
N LEU A 65 18.92 3.05 -6.80
CA LEU A 65 18.31 3.82 -7.90
C LEU A 65 18.60 5.31 -7.78
N VAL A 66 18.52 5.86 -6.56
CA VAL A 66 18.72 7.30 -6.29
C VAL A 66 20.18 7.62 -5.93
N LYS A 67 21.05 6.62 -5.83
CA LYS A 67 22.46 6.74 -5.40
C LYS A 67 22.62 7.44 -4.04
N GLN A 68 21.76 7.08 -3.09
CA GLN A 68 21.78 7.58 -1.72
C GLN A 68 21.95 6.42 -0.72
N THR A 69 22.20 6.75 0.55
CA THR A 69 22.24 5.74 1.61
C THR A 69 20.84 5.19 1.89
N PRO A 70 20.69 3.90 2.25
CA PRO A 70 19.43 3.32 2.69
C PRO A 70 18.70 4.15 3.75
N GLU A 71 17.41 4.42 3.54
CA GLU A 71 16.58 5.12 4.52
C GLU A 71 16.13 4.16 5.63
N TRP A 72 16.94 4.02 6.67
CA TRP A 72 16.64 3.12 7.78
C TRP A 72 15.38 3.48 8.56
N LYS A 73 14.91 4.73 8.48
CA LYS A 73 13.63 5.14 9.06
C LYS A 73 12.44 4.43 8.44
N ALA A 74 12.57 3.92 7.21
CA ALA A 74 11.54 3.16 6.52
C ALA A 74 11.33 1.74 7.09
N ILE A 75 12.20 1.27 8.00
CA ILE A 75 11.98 0.03 8.76
C ILE A 75 10.73 0.17 9.66
N VAL A 76 10.47 1.36 10.19
CA VAL A 76 9.32 1.59 11.08
C VAL A 76 7.98 1.33 10.36
N PRO A 77 7.65 2.00 9.23
CA PRO A 77 6.45 1.66 8.47
C PRO A 77 6.46 0.21 8.04
N LEU A 78 7.58 -0.32 7.52
CA LEU A 78 7.68 -1.69 7.06
C LEU A 78 7.18 -2.69 8.12
N VAL A 79 7.69 -2.60 9.36
CA VAL A 79 7.34 -3.53 10.44
C VAL A 79 5.89 -3.31 10.88
N LEU A 80 5.47 -2.07 11.07
CA LEU A 80 4.11 -1.75 11.52
C LEU A 80 3.07 -2.23 10.51
N GLU A 81 3.27 -1.92 9.24
CA GLU A 81 2.37 -2.29 8.16
C GLU A 81 2.29 -3.80 7.96
N SER A 82 3.42 -4.52 8.04
CA SER A 82 3.41 -5.99 7.99
C SER A 82 2.61 -6.59 9.13
N LEU A 83 2.79 -6.09 10.37
CA LEU A 83 2.08 -6.60 11.54
C LEU A 83 0.60 -6.25 11.50
N ILE A 84 0.25 -5.06 11.01
CA ILE A 84 -1.14 -4.63 10.86
C ILE A 84 -1.84 -5.47 9.78
N LEU A 85 -1.17 -5.76 8.65
CA LEU A 85 -1.73 -6.61 7.61
C LEU A 85 -2.02 -8.02 8.15
N ASP A 86 -1.05 -8.64 8.83
CA ASP A 86 -1.24 -9.95 9.45
C ASP A 86 -2.29 -9.91 10.57
N PHE A 87 -2.35 -8.84 11.37
CA PHE A 87 -3.43 -8.67 12.35
C PHE A 87 -4.81 -8.73 11.69
N TRP A 88 -5.02 -8.05 10.57
CA TRP A 88 -6.29 -8.12 9.86
C TRP A 88 -6.55 -9.48 9.24
N LEU A 89 -5.56 -10.09 8.58
CA LEU A 89 -5.73 -11.34 7.85
C LEU A 89 -5.81 -12.57 8.76
N GLU A 90 -4.87 -12.69 9.70
CA GLU A 90 -4.63 -13.88 10.51
C GLU A 90 -5.39 -13.87 11.84
N ILE A 91 -5.85 -12.70 12.30
CA ILE A 91 -6.57 -12.59 13.58
C ILE A 91 -8.02 -12.17 13.34
N VAL A 92 -8.26 -10.99 12.76
CA VAL A 92 -9.62 -10.43 12.67
C VAL A 92 -10.45 -11.10 11.60
N LEU A 93 -9.89 -11.29 10.40
CA LEU A 93 -10.59 -11.82 9.22
C LEU A 93 -10.20 -13.28 8.93
N HIS A 94 -9.55 -13.97 9.87
CA HIS A 94 -9.09 -15.34 9.70
C HIS A 94 -10.23 -16.26 9.21
N ASN A 95 -11.37 -16.20 9.90
CA ASN A 95 -12.56 -17.01 9.61
C ASN A 95 -13.43 -16.47 8.46
N LEU A 96 -13.12 -15.28 7.92
CA LEU A 96 -13.87 -14.75 6.79
C LEU A 96 -13.39 -15.41 5.50
N SER A 97 -14.30 -16.11 4.82
CA SER A 97 -14.10 -16.66 3.48
C SER A 97 -15.27 -16.26 2.59
N LEU A 98 -14.97 -15.60 1.46
CA LEU A 98 -15.97 -15.20 0.47
C LEU A 98 -15.90 -16.05 -0.81
N SER A 99 -15.10 -17.11 -0.83
CA SER A 99 -14.90 -17.95 -2.03
C SER A 99 -16.20 -18.56 -2.55
N SER A 100 -17.15 -18.86 -1.66
CA SER A 100 -18.49 -19.38 -2.01
C SER A 100 -19.59 -18.31 -1.97
N ALA A 101 -19.24 -17.04 -1.72
CA ALA A 101 -20.21 -15.95 -1.67
C ALA A 101 -20.69 -15.58 -3.09
N PRO A 102 -21.91 -15.02 -3.23
CA PRO A 102 -22.36 -14.48 -4.51
C PRO A 102 -21.40 -13.40 -5.03
N PHE A 103 -21.24 -13.33 -6.36
CA PHE A 103 -20.36 -12.36 -7.01
C PHE A 103 -20.63 -10.91 -6.56
N MET A 104 -21.89 -10.54 -6.35
CA MET A 104 -22.25 -9.20 -5.86
C MET A 104 -21.62 -8.89 -4.49
N VAL A 105 -21.57 -9.86 -3.57
CA VAL A 105 -20.96 -9.69 -2.25
C VAL A 105 -19.45 -9.52 -2.38
N GLN A 106 -18.80 -10.39 -3.15
CA GLN A 106 -17.37 -10.28 -3.45
C GLN A 106 -17.03 -8.91 -4.06
N PHE A 107 -17.82 -8.46 -5.03
CA PHE A 107 -17.63 -7.17 -5.68
C PHE A 107 -17.85 -5.98 -4.74
N THR A 108 -18.82 -6.05 -3.82
CA THR A 108 -18.99 -5.02 -2.79
C THR A 108 -17.77 -4.93 -1.88
N PHE A 109 -17.26 -6.06 -1.40
CA PHE A 109 -16.03 -6.09 -0.59
C PHE A 109 -14.82 -5.56 -1.35
N LEU A 110 -14.71 -5.88 -2.64
CA LEU A 110 -13.69 -5.36 -3.53
C LEU A 110 -13.72 -3.83 -3.60
N VAL A 111 -14.89 -3.24 -3.89
CA VAL A 111 -15.06 -1.78 -4.01
C VAL A 111 -14.78 -1.07 -2.69
N ILE A 112 -15.31 -1.60 -1.58
CA ILE A 112 -15.04 -1.07 -0.23
C ILE A 112 -13.55 -1.18 0.10
N GLY A 113 -12.92 -2.31 -0.21
CA GLY A 113 -11.50 -2.55 0.03
C GLY A 113 -10.60 -1.57 -0.71
N ILE A 114 -10.86 -1.33 -2.00
CA ILE A 114 -10.14 -0.31 -2.79
C ILE A 114 -10.32 1.08 -2.16
N GLY A 115 -11.56 1.45 -1.82
CA GLY A 115 -11.87 2.76 -1.24
C GLY A 115 -11.18 2.99 0.11
N LEU A 116 -11.24 2.01 1.01
CA LEU A 116 -10.61 2.07 2.33
C LEU A 116 -9.09 2.02 2.24
N SER A 117 -8.52 1.19 1.36
CA SER A 117 -7.07 1.16 1.15
C SER A 117 -6.57 2.52 0.67
N ALA A 118 -7.20 3.09 -0.36
CA ALA A 118 -6.85 4.40 -0.89
C ALA A 118 -7.03 5.53 0.13
N LEU A 119 -8.12 5.50 0.91
CA LEU A 119 -8.36 6.45 2.00
C LEU A 119 -7.28 6.34 3.08
N GLY A 120 -6.97 5.12 3.52
CA GLY A 120 -5.94 4.86 4.53
C GLY A 120 -4.56 5.32 4.07
N VAL A 121 -4.22 5.08 2.80
CA VAL A 121 -2.99 5.62 2.17
C VAL A 121 -2.97 7.15 2.27
N ALA A 122 -4.04 7.82 1.85
CA ALA A 122 -4.13 9.27 1.94
C ALA A 122 -3.99 9.78 3.38
N ILE A 123 -4.54 9.07 4.37
CA ILE A 123 -4.44 9.44 5.79
C ILE A 123 -3.02 9.21 6.32
N TYR A 124 -2.38 8.08 6.05
CA TYR A 124 -1.08 7.77 6.65
C TYR A 124 0.03 8.69 6.10
N ILE A 125 -0.08 9.18 4.86
CA ILE A 125 0.93 10.10 4.30
C ILE A 125 0.79 11.54 4.82
N LEU A 126 -0.38 11.95 5.34
CA LEU A 126 -0.64 13.32 5.81
C LEU A 126 0.33 13.80 6.89
N PRO A 127 0.66 13.00 7.93
CA PRO A 127 1.56 13.44 8.99
C PRO A 127 3.01 13.58 8.57
N GLN A 128 3.38 13.23 7.32
CA GLN A 128 4.76 13.32 6.79
C GLN A 128 5.78 12.59 7.67
N LEU A 129 5.37 11.43 8.18
CA LEU A 129 6.28 10.46 8.78
C LEU A 129 6.90 9.59 7.66
N PRO A 130 7.95 8.80 7.95
CA PRO A 130 8.60 7.97 6.95
C PRO A 130 7.59 7.13 6.16
N ARG A 131 7.74 7.07 4.84
CA ARG A 131 6.84 6.31 3.96
C ARG A 131 7.36 4.90 3.74
N ALA A 132 6.44 3.99 3.46
CA ALA A 132 6.79 2.63 3.07
C ALA A 132 7.74 2.63 1.86
N PRO A 133 8.80 1.79 1.86
CA PRO A 133 9.73 1.65 0.73
C PRO A 133 9.05 1.45 -0.64
N VAL A 134 7.93 0.73 -0.67
CA VAL A 134 7.14 0.47 -1.88
C VAL A 134 6.56 1.75 -2.49
N ASP A 135 6.17 2.72 -1.66
CA ASP A 135 5.62 4.00 -2.12
C ASP A 135 6.71 4.92 -2.68
N GLN A 136 7.95 4.73 -2.24
CA GLN A 136 9.12 5.43 -2.76
C GLN A 136 9.62 4.85 -4.09
N LEU A 137 9.33 3.58 -4.37
CA LEU A 137 9.88 2.87 -5.54
C LEU A 137 9.48 3.53 -6.86
N PHE A 138 8.24 3.95 -7.00
CA PHE A 138 7.77 4.62 -8.23
C PHE A 138 8.48 5.96 -8.45
N LEU A 139 8.77 6.69 -7.37
CA LEU A 139 9.50 7.96 -7.42
C LEU A 139 10.97 7.72 -7.77
N ALA A 140 11.60 6.70 -7.17
CA ALA A 140 12.98 6.33 -7.46
C ALA A 140 13.17 5.89 -8.92
N ILE A 141 12.25 5.09 -9.46
CA ILE A 141 12.25 4.67 -10.87
C ILE A 141 12.04 5.87 -11.79
N SER A 142 11.05 6.72 -11.50
CA SER A 142 10.76 7.91 -12.28
C SER A 142 11.96 8.85 -12.33
N HIS A 143 12.62 9.09 -11.19
CA HIS A 143 13.83 9.89 -11.10
C HIS A 143 15.00 9.27 -11.88
N ARG A 144 15.22 7.96 -11.74
CA ARG A 144 16.37 7.27 -12.34
C ARG A 144 16.24 7.10 -13.85
N LEU A 145 15.05 6.75 -14.34
CA LEU A 145 14.78 6.48 -15.75
C LEU A 145 14.25 7.69 -16.51
N LYS A 146 13.99 8.82 -15.83
CA LYS A 146 13.35 10.03 -16.39
C LYS A 146 11.98 9.76 -17.02
N PHE A 147 11.28 8.72 -16.55
CA PHE A 147 9.91 8.43 -16.95
C PHE A 147 8.93 9.25 -16.12
N SER A 148 7.72 9.48 -16.64
CA SER A 148 6.64 10.02 -15.83
C SER A 148 6.29 9.07 -14.69
N LEU A 149 5.75 9.62 -13.60
CA LEU A 149 5.33 8.82 -12.44
C LEU A 149 4.32 7.74 -12.84
N ARG A 150 3.39 8.09 -13.74
CA ARG A 150 2.38 7.16 -14.28
C ARG A 150 3.02 6.00 -15.03
N VAL A 151 4.02 6.26 -15.89
CA VAL A 151 4.73 5.19 -16.61
C VAL A 151 5.47 4.28 -15.62
N SER A 152 6.12 4.85 -14.61
CA SER A 152 6.84 4.09 -13.58
C SER A 152 5.90 3.19 -12.78
N GLN A 153 4.73 3.71 -12.37
CA GLN A 153 3.68 2.93 -11.71
C GLN A 153 3.14 1.81 -12.59
N THR A 154 2.83 2.09 -13.85
CA THR A 154 2.33 1.08 -14.80
C THR A 154 3.36 -0.02 -15.04
N MET A 155 4.63 0.32 -15.22
CA MET A 155 5.69 -0.67 -15.40
C MET A 155 5.80 -1.60 -14.20
N VAL A 156 5.84 -1.05 -12.99
CA VAL A 156 5.90 -1.85 -11.77
C VAL A 156 4.63 -2.69 -11.59
N ALA A 157 3.46 -2.12 -11.83
CA ALA A 157 2.20 -2.86 -11.74
C ALA A 157 2.14 -4.03 -12.73
N LEU A 158 2.61 -3.82 -13.97
CA LEU A 158 2.68 -4.87 -14.98
C LEU A 158 3.69 -5.96 -14.62
N THR A 159 4.91 -5.60 -14.20
CA THR A 159 5.93 -6.59 -13.85
C THR A 159 5.49 -7.43 -12.66
N THR A 160 5.04 -6.78 -11.59
CA THR A 160 4.58 -7.45 -10.36
C THR A 160 3.33 -8.29 -10.58
N SER A 161 2.33 -7.80 -11.31
CA SER A 161 1.13 -8.59 -11.64
C SER A 161 1.46 -9.76 -12.54
N THR A 162 2.39 -9.61 -13.49
CA THR A 162 2.84 -10.71 -14.35
C THR A 162 3.59 -11.75 -13.52
N THR A 163 4.50 -11.34 -12.65
CA THR A 163 5.18 -12.27 -11.73
C THR A 163 4.19 -12.98 -10.82
N ALA A 164 3.24 -12.25 -10.24
CA ALA A 164 2.18 -12.81 -9.41
C ALA A 164 1.36 -13.86 -10.17
N LEU A 165 0.94 -13.57 -11.40
CA LEU A 165 0.25 -14.53 -12.27
C LEU A 165 1.09 -15.79 -12.52
N LEU A 166 2.37 -15.64 -12.83
CA LEU A 166 3.27 -16.77 -13.12
C LEU A 166 3.47 -17.70 -11.92
N ILE A 167 3.44 -17.16 -10.70
CA ILE A 167 3.56 -17.94 -9.47
C ILE A 167 2.20 -18.42 -8.92
N GLY A 168 1.09 -18.15 -9.62
CA GLY A 168 -0.25 -18.56 -9.20
C GLY A 168 -0.95 -17.63 -8.20
N GLY A 169 -0.43 -16.41 -8.00
CA GLY A 169 -1.05 -15.40 -7.14
C GLY A 169 -2.37 -14.85 -7.69
N PRO A 170 -3.24 -14.28 -6.82
CA PRO A 170 -4.60 -13.87 -7.17
C PRO A 170 -4.62 -12.55 -7.95
N VAL A 171 -4.40 -12.62 -9.25
CA VAL A 171 -4.53 -11.49 -10.18
C VAL A 171 -5.83 -11.62 -10.96
N GLY A 172 -6.66 -10.58 -10.88
CA GLY A 172 -7.99 -10.58 -11.49
C GLY A 172 -8.56 -9.17 -11.64
N ILE A 173 -9.90 -9.07 -11.77
CA ILE A 173 -10.59 -7.78 -11.95
C ILE A 173 -10.30 -6.79 -10.81
N GLY A 174 -10.17 -7.29 -9.57
CA GLY A 174 -9.76 -6.49 -8.42
C GLY A 174 -8.39 -5.87 -8.54
N THR A 175 -7.46 -6.56 -9.20
CA THR A 175 -6.12 -6.02 -9.46
C THR A 175 -6.18 -4.90 -10.50
N ALA A 176 -6.93 -5.10 -11.59
CA ALA A 176 -7.11 -4.08 -12.61
C ALA A 176 -7.82 -2.83 -12.05
N LEU A 177 -8.89 -3.02 -11.28
CA LEU A 177 -9.62 -1.91 -10.64
C LEU A 177 -8.75 -1.20 -9.59
N GLY A 178 -7.98 -1.93 -8.79
CA GLY A 178 -7.04 -1.35 -7.85
C GLY A 178 -6.02 -0.43 -8.54
N VAL A 179 -5.40 -0.89 -9.63
CA VAL A 179 -4.46 -0.09 -10.43
C VAL A 179 -5.14 1.15 -11.03
N ALA A 180 -6.37 1.02 -11.53
CA ALA A 180 -7.08 2.11 -12.18
C ALA A 180 -7.58 3.18 -11.21
N PHE A 181 -8.10 2.78 -10.04
CA PHE A 181 -8.87 3.66 -9.16
C PHE A 181 -8.14 4.07 -7.88
N ALA A 182 -7.21 3.27 -7.34
CA ALA A 182 -6.56 3.60 -6.07
C ALA A 182 -5.82 4.95 -6.13
N GLY A 183 -5.03 5.18 -7.18
CA GLY A 183 -4.29 6.44 -7.36
C GLY A 183 -5.19 7.70 -7.37
N PRO A 184 -6.21 7.77 -8.25
CA PRO A 184 -7.17 8.87 -8.26
C PRO A 184 -7.89 9.09 -6.91
N ILE A 185 -8.27 8.02 -6.22
CA ILE A 185 -8.93 8.11 -4.90
C ILE A 185 -7.97 8.64 -3.85
N ILE A 186 -6.73 8.14 -3.80
CA ILE A 186 -5.68 8.64 -2.90
C ILE A 186 -5.50 10.15 -3.12
N GLN A 187 -5.36 10.58 -4.38
CA GLN A 187 -5.18 11.99 -4.71
C GLN A 187 -6.38 12.83 -4.27
N TYR A 188 -7.60 12.38 -4.56
CA TYR A 188 -8.83 13.06 -4.15
C TYR A 188 -8.93 13.22 -2.63
N CYS A 189 -8.67 12.15 -1.88
CA CYS A 189 -8.71 12.13 -0.43
C CYS A 189 -7.60 12.98 0.17
N TYR A 190 -6.38 12.91 -0.37
CA TYR A 190 -5.24 13.69 0.10
C TYR A 190 -5.47 15.19 -0.09
N VAL A 191 -5.92 15.63 -1.28
CA VAL A 191 -6.19 17.05 -1.56
C VAL A 191 -7.27 17.64 -0.65
N ARG A 192 -8.28 16.86 -0.25
CA ARG A 192 -9.31 17.31 0.70
C ARG A 192 -8.89 17.19 2.16
N GLY A 193 -8.13 16.16 2.51
CA GLY A 193 -7.66 15.92 3.87
C GLY A 193 -6.53 16.88 4.28
N TYR A 194 -5.70 17.29 3.32
CA TYR A 194 -4.53 18.14 3.55
C TYR A 194 -4.89 19.49 4.20
N PRO A 195 -5.83 20.31 3.65
CA PRO A 195 -6.21 21.57 4.28
C PRO A 195 -6.77 21.39 5.68
N LEU A 196 -7.61 20.36 5.89
CA LEU A 196 -8.21 20.08 7.20
C LEU A 196 -7.14 19.73 8.24
N TYR A 197 -6.17 18.89 7.86
CA TYR A 197 -5.10 18.47 8.75
C TYR A 197 -4.23 19.65 9.22
N PHE A 198 -3.86 20.56 8.30
CA PHE A 198 -3.00 21.71 8.62
C PHE A 198 -3.76 22.91 9.19
N GLN A 199 -5.06 23.05 8.95
CA GLN A 199 -5.89 24.08 9.57
C GLN A 199 -5.92 23.96 11.11
N TYR A 200 -5.99 22.74 11.63
CA TYR A 200 -5.97 22.51 13.07
C TYR A 200 -4.54 22.49 13.65
N HIS A 201 -3.50 22.35 12.81
CA HIS A 201 -2.10 22.22 13.23
C HIS A 201 -1.09 22.94 12.31
N PRO A 202 -1.14 24.29 12.23
CA PRO A 202 -0.39 25.08 11.26
C PRO A 202 1.15 25.01 11.43
N HIS A 203 1.65 24.75 12.64
CA HIS A 203 3.09 24.63 12.92
C HIS A 203 3.83 23.53 12.12
N TYR A 204 3.09 22.61 11.47
CA TYR A 204 3.67 21.56 10.64
C TYR A 204 3.66 21.88 9.14
N GLN A 205 2.97 22.94 8.70
CA GLN A 205 2.88 23.35 7.30
C GLN A 205 4.21 23.99 6.83
N GLU A 206 4.79 24.87 7.64
CA GLU A 206 6.09 25.52 7.35
C GLU A 206 7.24 24.51 7.22
N ARG A 207 7.20 23.42 8.00
CA ARG A 207 8.25 22.39 7.97
C ARG A 207 8.26 21.58 6.66
N PHE A 208 7.14 21.55 5.94
CA PHE A 208 7.00 20.87 4.66
C PHE A 208 7.49 21.74 3.50
N GLU A 209 7.11 23.02 3.49
CA GLU A 209 7.56 23.99 2.49
C GLU A 209 9.08 24.17 2.50
N LEU A 210 9.73 24.01 3.65
CA LEU A 210 11.19 24.04 3.79
C LEU A 210 11.91 22.75 3.33
N SER A 211 11.18 21.70 2.94
CA SER A 211 11.71 20.38 2.57
C SER A 211 11.49 19.99 1.10
N MET A 212 10.81 20.84 0.33
CA MET A 212 10.72 20.80 -1.13
C MET A 212 11.76 21.73 -1.77
#